data_AF-A0A9W8LWJ8-F1
#
_entry.id   AF-A0A9W8LWJ8-F1
#
_cell.length_a   1.000
_cell.length_b   1.000
_cell.length_c   1.000
_cell.angle_alpha   90.00
_cell.angle_beta   90.00
_cell.angle_gamma   90.00
#
_symmetry.space_group_name_H-M   'P 1'
#
loop_
_entity.id
_entity.type
_entity.pdbx_description
1 polymer ?
#
loop_
_entity_poly.entity_id
_entity_poly.type
_entity_poly.pdbx_seq_one_letter_code
_entity_poly.pdbx_strand_id
1 'polypeptide(L)' 'MARRYDSRTTIFSPEGRLYQVEYAMEAISHAGTVIGVLSKDGIVLAAERQATSSLLEQNIGSEKIYEMNDNVVA' A
#
# COMPACT_ATOMS: atom_id res chain seq x y z
N MET A 1 -30.84 11.31 -16.70
CA MET A 1 -30.77 11.10 -15.23
C MET A 1 -29.56 10.27 -14.75
N ALA A 2 -28.66 9.80 -15.64
CA ALA A 2 -27.55 8.90 -15.24
C ALA A 2 -26.30 9.59 -14.62
N ARG A 3 -26.17 10.92 -14.70
CA ARG A 3 -24.98 11.66 -14.23
C ARG A 3 -24.98 11.99 -12.72
N ARG A 4 -26.05 11.66 -12.00
CA ARG A 4 -26.23 12.06 -10.58
C ARG A 4 -25.43 11.20 -9.60
N TYR A 5 -25.03 10.00 -10.01
CA TYR A 5 -24.27 9.05 -9.20
C TYR A 5 -22.83 8.84 -9.72
N ASP A 6 -22.43 9.64 -10.71
CA ASP A 6 -21.06 9.62 -11.22
C ASP A 6 -20.14 10.34 -10.23
N SER A 7 -19.50 9.57 -9.35
CA SER A 7 -18.39 10.08 -8.54
C SER A 7 -17.23 10.33 -9.48
N ARG A 8 -17.10 11.57 -9.94
CA ARG A 8 -16.02 12.03 -10.83
C ARG A 8 -14.67 11.86 -10.12
N THR A 9 -14.05 10.70 -10.29
CA THR A 9 -12.84 10.29 -9.56
C THR A 9 -11.56 10.93 -10.11
N THR A 10 -11.58 11.38 -11.37
CA THR A 10 -10.41 11.89 -12.10
C THR A 10 -10.48 13.39 -12.38
N ILE A 11 -11.20 14.16 -11.55
CA ILE A 11 -11.36 15.60 -11.73
C ILE A 11 -10.57 16.36 -10.68
N PHE A 12 -9.91 17.44 -11.12
CA PHE A 12 -9.27 18.40 -10.23
C PHE A 12 -10.31 19.16 -9.39
N SER A 13 -10.02 19.29 -8.10
CA SER A 13 -10.73 20.18 -7.21
C SER A 13 -10.52 21.65 -7.60
N PRO A 14 -11.32 22.59 -7.07
CA PRO A 14 -11.08 24.02 -7.29
C PRO A 14 -9.68 24.48 -6.86
N GLU A 15 -9.06 23.77 -5.92
CA GLU A 15 -7.70 24.02 -5.43
C GLU A 15 -6.62 23.30 -6.26
N GLY A 16 -6.99 22.61 -7.34
CA GLY A 16 -6.07 21.87 -8.20
C GLY A 16 -5.63 20.50 -7.68
N ARG A 17 -6.36 19.92 -6.72
CA ARG A 17 -6.03 18.63 -6.08
C ARG A 17 -6.83 17.48 -6.68
N LEU A 18 -6.34 16.25 -6.59
CA LEU A 18 -7.11 15.05 -6.93
C LEU A 18 -7.55 14.37 -5.63
N TYR A 19 -8.77 14.66 -5.18
CA TYR A 19 -9.26 14.15 -3.89
C TYR A 19 -9.18 12.62 -3.76
N GLN A 20 -9.40 11.87 -4.84
CA GLN A 20 -9.27 10.40 -4.81
C GLN A 20 -7.83 9.94 -4.54
N VAL A 21 -6.83 10.64 -5.05
CA VAL A 21 -5.41 10.33 -4.77
C VAL A 21 -5.13 10.59 -3.29
N GLU A 22 -5.69 11.66 -2.73
CA GLU A 22 -5.45 12.04 -1.34
C GLU A 22 -6.15 11.11 -0.36
N TYR A 23 -7.37 10.68 -0.68
CA TYR A 23 -8.04 9.64 0.09
C TYR A 23 -7.29 8.32 0.03
N ALA A 24 -6.67 7.98 -1.11
CA ALA A 24 -5.81 6.80 -1.19
C ALA A 24 -4.55 6.95 -0.33
N MET A 25 -3.91 8.12 -0.31
CA MET A 25 -2.77 8.40 0.57
C MET A 25 -3.15 8.31 2.05
N GLU A 26 -4.31 8.85 2.42
CA GLU A 26 -4.84 8.74 3.78
C GLU A 26 -5.09 7.28 4.17
N ALA A 27 -5.71 6.49 3.27
CA ALA A 27 -5.90 5.05 3.50
C ALA A 27 -4.58 4.30 3.68
N ILE A 28 -3.53 4.65 2.93
CA ILE A 28 -2.19 4.07 3.06
C ILE A 28 -1.55 4.42 4.42
N SER A 29 -1.81 5.62 4.96
CA SER A 29 -1.26 6.03 6.26
C SER A 29 -1.75 5.17 7.43
N HIS A 30 -2.89 4.49 7.27
CA HIS A 30 -3.44 3.54 8.23
C HIS A 30 -3.05 2.08 7.94
N ALA A 31 -2.32 1.81 6.85
CA ALA A 31 -1.79 0.48 6.57
C ALA A 31 -0.59 0.18 7.49
N GLY A 32 -0.35 -1.11 7.78
CA GLY A 32 0.77 -1.50 8.66
C GLY A 32 2.13 -1.10 8.07
N THR A 33 3.06 -0.77 8.93
CA THR A 33 4.32 -0.09 8.57
C THR A 33 5.24 -0.95 7.69
N VAL A 34 5.93 -0.32 6.74
CA VAL A 34 7.00 -0.93 5.93
C VAL A 34 8.22 -0.02 5.92
N ILE A 35 9.41 -0.59 6.09
CA ILE A 35 10.69 0.13 6.13
C ILE A 35 11.68 -0.55 5.18
N GLY A 36 12.39 0.25 4.40
CA GLY A 36 13.52 -0.19 3.59
C GLY A 36 14.82 0.47 4.06
N VAL A 37 15.89 -0.32 4.19
CA VAL A 37 17.23 0.17 4.56
C VAL A 37 18.22 -0.20 3.48
N LEU A 38 18.90 0.81 2.93
CA LEU A 38 20.00 0.65 2.00
C LEU A 38 21.33 0.58 2.76
N SER A 39 22.16 -0.40 2.42
CA SER A 39 23.52 -0.57 2.93
C SER A 39 24.52 -0.72 1.78
N LYS A 40 25.81 -0.81 2.10
CA LYS A 40 26.86 -1.03 1.09
C LYS A 40 26.76 -2.41 0.43
N ASP A 41 26.28 -3.39 1.17
CA ASP A 41 26.29 -4.80 0.77
C ASP A 41 24.91 -5.30 0.29
N GLY A 42 23.88 -4.44 0.35
CA GLY A 42 22.55 -4.81 -0.09
C GLY A 42 21.42 -3.95 0.51
N ILE A 43 20.20 -4.39 0.27
CA ILE A 43 18.95 -3.72 0.70
C ILE A 43 18.18 -4.70 1.61
N VAL A 44 17.62 -4.18 2.69
CA VAL A 44 16.71 -4.93 3.57
C VAL A 44 15.34 -4.27 3.55
N LEU A 45 14.29 -5.06 3.37
CA LEU A 45 12.90 -4.65 3.56
C LEU A 45 12.35 -5.33 4.81
N ALA A 46 11.68 -4.56 5.67
CA ALA A 46 11.00 -5.04 6.85
C ALA A 46 9.55 -4.54 6.84
N ALA A 47 8.60 -5.43 7.08
CA ALA A 47 7.18 -5.09 7.06
C ALA A 47 6.50 -5.61 8.34
N GLU A 48 5.69 -4.76 8.96
CA GLU A 48 4.85 -5.14 10.08
C GLU A 48 3.71 -6.02 9.59
N ARG A 49 3.60 -7.24 10.14
CA ARG A 49 2.48 -8.14 9.89
C ARG A 49 1.55 -8.15 11.09
N GLN A 50 0.37 -7.55 10.93
CA GLN A 50 -0.64 -7.55 11.96
C GLN A 50 -1.47 -8.84 11.84
N ALA A 51 -1.27 -9.77 12.79
CA ALA A 51 -2.10 -10.97 12.86
C ALA A 51 -3.52 -10.60 13.29
N THR A 52 -4.50 -10.82 12.42
CA THR A 52 -5.91 -10.56 12.71
C THR A 52 -6.50 -11.56 13.70
N SER A 53 -5.89 -12.75 13.82
CA SER A 53 -6.30 -13.81 14.73
C SER A 53 -5.13 -14.75 15.04
N SER A 54 -5.14 -15.35 16.23
CA SER A 54 -4.22 -16.44 16.60
C SER A 54 -4.44 -17.73 15.82
N LEU A 55 -5.56 -17.84 15.10
CA LEU A 55 -5.88 -18.97 14.23
C LEU A 55 -5.33 -18.80 12.81
N LEU A 56 -4.80 -17.63 12.47
CA LEU A 56 -4.24 -17.37 11.15
C LEU A 56 -2.86 -18.02 11.05
N GLU A 57 -2.69 -18.91 10.08
CA GLU A 57 -1.43 -19.61 9.89
C GLU A 57 -0.36 -18.64 9.35
N GLN A 58 0.59 -18.28 10.21
CA GLN A 58 1.60 -17.27 9.88
C GLN A 58 2.74 -17.82 9.00
N ASN A 59 2.81 -19.14 8.80
CA ASN A 59 3.87 -19.77 8.00
C ASN A 59 3.58 -19.79 6.49
N ILE A 60 2.37 -19.38 6.07
CA ILE A 60 2.00 -19.35 4.65
C ILE A 60 2.44 -18.01 4.06
N GLY A 61 3.65 -17.98 3.50
CA GLY A 61 4.13 -16.91 2.61
C GLY A 61 4.31 -15.52 3.24
N SER A 62 4.98 -14.66 2.46
CA SER A 62 5.09 -13.25 2.76
C SER A 62 3.84 -12.51 2.28
N GLU A 63 3.08 -11.94 3.23
CA GLU A 63 1.83 -11.22 2.95
C GLU A 63 2.06 -9.78 2.46
N LYS A 64 3.29 -9.27 2.60
CA LYS A 64 3.62 -7.87 2.30
C LYS A 64 4.80 -7.66 1.36
N ILE A 65 5.72 -8.62 1.27
CA ILE A 65 6.93 -8.53 0.45
C ILE A 65 6.88 -9.65 -0.60
N TYR A 66 6.72 -9.28 -1.85
CA TYR A 66 6.54 -10.19 -2.96
C TYR A 66 7.79 -10.19 -3.83
N GLU A 67 8.27 -11.38 -4.20
CA GLU A 67 9.31 -11.51 -5.20
C GLU A 67 8.73 -11.18 -6.58
N MET A 68 9.31 -10.18 -7.25
CA MET A 68 8.93 -9.80 -8.62
C MET A 68 9.80 -10.55 -9.64
N ASN A 69 11.09 -10.69 -9.33
CA ASN A 69 12.08 -11.50 -10.06
C ASN A 69 13.33 -11.71 -9.19
N ASP A 70 14.33 -12.42 -9.73
CA ASP A 70 15.60 -12.77 -9.07
C ASP A 70 16.38 -11.59 -8.45
N ASN A 71 16.10 -10.35 -8.85
CA ASN A 71 16.80 -9.15 -8.39
C ASN A 71 15.86 -8.06 -7.84
N VAL A 72 14.55 -8.29 -7.76
CA VAL A 72 13.56 -7.28 -7.37
C VAL A 72 12.50 -7.88 -6.46
N VAL A 73 12.28 -7.22 -5.34
CA VAL A 73 11.21 -7.49 -4.36
C VAL A 73 10.35 -6.23 -4.18
N ALA A 74 9.05 -6.39 -3.94
CA ALA A 74 8.08 -5.29 -3.79
C ALA A 74 7.18 -5.48 -2.58
#